data_AF-B2A1R7-F1
#
_entry.id   AF-B2A1R7-F1
#
_cell.length_a   1.000
_cell.length_b   1.000
_cell.length_c   1.000
_cell.angle_alpha   90.00
_cell.angle_beta   90.00
_cell.angle_gamma   90.00
#
_symmetry.space_group_name_H-M   'P 1'
#
loop_
_entity.id
_entity.type
_entity.pdbx_description
1 polymer ?
#
loop_
_entity_poly.entity_id
_entity_poly.type
_entity_poly.pdbx_seq_one_letter_code
_entity_poly.pdbx_strand_id
1 'polypeptide(L)'
;MNQLVLDYIISLTNLYGLVHKDKVIEIYNMQNNDQINTDIIDSLMEEPPEELDNSFVEIHEDYFVSESLIEFDEFEYQLNQRIGKPFYIPPKKELLKYKNDTYFEVNKEYKALLNYLTENIFDGDKAAAEGLCEDIQVICQFGFSLNKVFEEFNNRGVEFDSEEQAHEVMQLVIDLSNNTRLWEHNGHTPSELHQKKGKSQKRYISNQKNKPRRVGKKIGRNEPCPCGSGKKYKKCCLD
;
A
#
# COMPACT_ATOMS: atom_id res chain seq x y z
N MET A 1 -22.17 2.48 24.39
CA MET A 1 -21.56 2.03 23.12
C MET A 1 -20.39 1.11 23.44
N ASN A 2 -20.13 0.06 22.66
CA ASN A 2 -19.03 -0.86 22.93
C ASN A 2 -17.71 -0.24 22.44
N GLN A 3 -16.83 0.15 23.36
CA GLN A 3 -15.51 0.71 23.07
C GLN A 3 -14.73 -0.09 22.03
N LEU A 4 -14.87 -1.42 22.05
CA LEU A 4 -14.17 -2.28 21.12
C LEU A 4 -14.60 -2.07 19.67
N VAL A 5 -15.86 -1.69 19.41
CA VAL A 5 -16.32 -1.40 18.03
C VAL A 5 -15.61 -0.16 17.51
N LEU A 6 -15.48 0.89 18.33
CA LEU A 6 -14.74 2.10 17.99
C LEU A 6 -13.26 1.80 17.74
N ASP A 7 -12.64 1.00 18.61
CA ASP A 7 -11.24 0.59 18.45
C ASP A 7 -11.01 -0.12 17.10
N TYR A 8 -11.96 -0.95 16.65
CA TYR A 8 -11.91 -1.59 15.33
C TYR A 8 -12.08 -0.58 14.20
N ILE A 9 -13.05 0.33 14.28
CA ILE A 9 -13.27 1.36 13.25
C ILE A 9 -12.00 2.19 13.05
N ILE A 10 -11.42 2.70 14.13
CA ILE A 10 -10.19 3.51 14.09
C ILE A 10 -9.03 2.69 13.54
N SER A 11 -8.80 1.49 14.08
CA SER A 11 -7.70 0.61 13.64
C SER A 11 -7.80 0.22 12.18
N LEU A 12 -9.01 -0.09 11.71
CA LEU A 12 -9.24 -0.44 10.31
C LEU A 12 -9.06 0.77 9.41
N THR A 13 -9.53 1.95 9.81
CA THR A 13 -9.33 3.19 9.06
C THR A 13 -7.85 3.51 8.93
N ASN A 14 -7.06 3.44 10.02
CA ASN A 14 -5.61 3.68 9.97
C ASN A 14 -4.85 2.64 9.13
N LEU A 15 -5.27 1.37 9.13
CA LEU A 15 -4.65 0.33 8.30
C LEU A 15 -5.00 0.47 6.80
N TYR A 16 -6.17 1.01 6.49
CA TYR A 16 -6.77 0.95 5.16
C TYR A 16 -6.91 2.31 4.47
N GLY A 17 -6.78 3.41 5.19
CA GLY A 17 -7.12 4.77 4.77
C GLY A 17 -8.64 5.00 4.75
N LEU A 18 -9.40 4.03 4.23
CA LEU A 18 -10.87 4.03 4.27
C LEU A 18 -11.42 2.60 4.36
N VAL A 19 -12.55 2.43 5.04
CA VAL A 19 -13.22 1.14 5.25
C VAL A 19 -14.74 1.28 5.21
N HIS A 20 -15.39 0.46 4.38
CA HIS A 20 -16.85 0.40 4.29
C HIS A 20 -17.44 -0.20 5.58
N LYS A 21 -18.60 0.27 6.02
CA LYS A 21 -19.28 -0.22 7.24
C LYS A 21 -19.46 -1.73 7.28
N ASP A 22 -19.84 -2.36 6.15
CA ASP A 22 -19.98 -3.82 6.07
C ASP A 22 -18.66 -4.55 6.31
N LYS A 23 -17.53 -3.97 5.90
CA LYS A 23 -16.21 -4.57 6.11
C LYS A 23 -15.79 -4.49 7.57
N VAL A 24 -16.17 -3.41 8.27
CA VAL A 24 -16.00 -3.30 9.73
C VAL A 24 -16.77 -4.43 10.43
N ILE A 25 -18.04 -4.62 10.09
CA ILE A 25 -18.90 -5.68 10.66
C ILE A 25 -18.30 -7.06 10.40
N GLU A 26 -17.89 -7.33 9.16
CA GLU A 26 -17.28 -8.61 8.78
C GLU A 26 -16.04 -8.92 9.62
N ILE A 27 -15.08 -7.99 9.69
CA ILE A 27 -13.81 -8.22 10.39
C ILE A 27 -14.03 -8.31 11.91
N TYR A 28 -14.89 -7.45 12.46
CA TYR A 28 -15.23 -7.49 13.88
C TYR A 28 -15.87 -8.84 14.25
N ASN A 29 -16.88 -9.29 13.50
CA ASN A 29 -17.59 -10.55 13.78
C ASN A 29 -16.73 -11.79 13.53
N MET A 30 -15.75 -11.71 12.63
CA MET A 30 -14.78 -12.78 12.41
C MET A 30 -13.84 -12.98 13.61
N GLN A 31 -13.58 -11.92 14.38
CA GLN A 31 -12.57 -11.91 15.44
C GLN A 31 -13.13 -11.86 16.86
N ASN A 32 -14.46 -11.76 17.01
CA ASN A 32 -15.14 -11.64 18.30
C ASN A 32 -16.32 -12.60 18.42
N ASN A 33 -16.57 -13.07 19.63
CA ASN A 33 -17.74 -13.91 19.92
C ASN A 33 -19.03 -13.08 19.96
N ASP A 34 -18.98 -11.91 20.58
CA ASP A 34 -20.10 -10.98 20.62
C ASP A 34 -20.17 -10.28 19.26
N GLN A 35 -21.18 -10.62 18.46
CA GLN A 35 -21.33 -10.10 17.11
C GLN A 35 -22.11 -8.78 17.11
N ILE A 36 -21.81 -7.93 16.13
CA ILE A 36 -22.56 -6.71 15.80
C ILE A 36 -23.32 -6.88 14.49
N ASN A 37 -24.33 -6.04 14.28
CA ASN A 37 -25.11 -5.97 13.06
C ASN A 37 -25.05 -4.55 12.45
N THR A 38 -25.74 -4.37 11.33
CA THR A 38 -25.80 -3.10 10.62
C THR A 38 -26.41 -1.99 11.45
N ASP A 39 -27.48 -2.26 12.21
CA ASP A 39 -28.16 -1.23 13.04
C ASP A 39 -27.20 -0.53 14.01
N ILE A 40 -26.28 -1.28 14.63
CA ILE A 40 -25.29 -0.72 15.56
C ILE A 40 -24.35 0.25 14.85
N ILE A 41 -23.89 -0.10 13.64
CA ILE A 41 -22.97 0.75 12.87
C ILE A 41 -23.71 1.95 12.28
N ASP A 42 -24.92 1.76 11.77
CA ASP A 42 -25.73 2.86 11.22
C ASP A 42 -26.04 3.90 12.31
N SER A 43 -26.45 3.49 13.51
CA SER A 43 -26.65 4.43 14.64
C SER A 43 -25.36 5.18 15.01
N LEU A 44 -24.20 4.52 14.92
CA LEU A 44 -22.91 5.15 15.18
C LEU A 44 -22.56 6.15 14.08
N MET A 45 -22.94 5.89 12.83
CA MET A 45 -22.70 6.82 11.73
C MET A 45 -23.64 8.03 11.75
N GLU A 46 -24.88 7.86 12.23
CA GLU A 46 -25.83 8.96 12.43
C GLU A 46 -25.43 9.88 13.57
N GLU A 47 -24.91 9.31 14.67
CA GLU A 47 -24.43 10.05 15.84
C GLU A 47 -22.98 9.64 16.18
N PRO A 48 -21.98 10.11 15.41
CA PRO A 48 -20.59 9.72 15.60
C PRO A 48 -20.05 10.17 16.95
N PRO A 49 -19.43 9.28 17.73
CA PRO A 49 -18.72 9.66 18.94
C PRO A 49 -17.52 10.56 18.62
N GLU A 50 -17.26 11.51 19.51
CA GLU A 50 -16.11 12.44 19.46
C GLU A 50 -14.75 11.71 19.36
N GLU A 51 -14.67 10.44 19.80
CA GLU A 51 -13.44 9.65 19.67
C GLU A 51 -13.03 9.40 18.21
N LEU A 52 -13.98 9.35 17.27
CA LEU A 52 -13.65 9.21 15.84
C LEU A 52 -12.95 10.46 15.31
N ASP A 53 -13.52 11.63 15.61
CA ASP A 53 -12.96 12.94 15.24
C ASP A 53 -11.58 13.14 15.86
N ASN A 54 -11.42 12.86 17.16
CA ASN A 54 -10.12 12.88 17.85
C ASN A 54 -9.10 11.88 17.28
N SER A 55 -9.54 10.91 16.48
CA SER A 55 -8.70 9.92 15.80
C SER A 55 -8.59 10.20 14.28
N PHE A 56 -9.01 11.37 13.81
CA PHE A 56 -8.98 11.78 12.40
C PHE A 56 -9.77 10.84 11.48
N VAL A 57 -10.91 10.35 11.96
CA VAL A 57 -11.83 9.47 11.22
C VAL A 57 -13.11 10.22 10.92
N GLU A 58 -13.33 10.50 9.63
CA GLU A 58 -14.56 11.06 9.11
C GLU A 58 -15.52 9.98 8.59
N ILE A 59 -16.81 10.32 8.53
CA ILE A 59 -17.82 9.51 7.86
C ILE A 59 -18.13 10.15 6.51
N HIS A 60 -17.96 9.37 5.45
CA HIS A 60 -18.29 9.77 4.09
C HIS A 60 -19.10 8.66 3.42
N GLU A 61 -20.36 8.93 3.11
CA GLU A 61 -21.32 7.92 2.67
C GLU A 61 -21.37 6.72 3.64
N ASP A 62 -21.20 5.49 3.15
CA ASP A 62 -21.15 4.26 3.95
C ASP A 62 -19.72 3.89 4.41
N TYR A 63 -18.79 4.84 4.42
CA TYR A 63 -17.38 4.63 4.77
C TYR A 63 -16.95 5.42 6.01
N PHE A 64 -16.05 4.80 6.78
CA PHE A 64 -15.14 5.49 7.68
C PHE A 64 -13.85 5.78 6.90
N VAL A 65 -13.40 7.03 6.95
CA VAL A 65 -12.34 7.55 6.07
C VAL A 65 -11.36 8.36 6.91
N SER A 66 -10.06 8.21 6.67
CA SER A 66 -9.07 9.11 7.24
C SER A 66 -9.33 10.52 6.74
N GLU A 67 -9.38 11.49 7.66
CA GLU A 67 -9.56 12.92 7.39
C GLU A 67 -8.68 13.41 6.22
N SER A 68 -7.42 12.98 6.18
CA SER A 68 -6.47 13.31 5.11
C SER A 68 -6.98 13.03 3.70
N LEU A 69 -7.71 11.93 3.48
CA LEU A 69 -8.25 11.58 2.15
C LEU A 69 -9.40 12.50 1.73
N ILE A 70 -10.13 13.07 2.70
CA ILE A 70 -11.18 14.05 2.44
C ILE A 70 -10.55 15.42 2.18
N GLU A 71 -9.61 15.83 3.02
CA GLU A 71 -8.91 17.12 2.88
C GLU A 71 -8.20 17.27 1.53
N PHE A 72 -7.62 16.19 1.00
CA PHE A 72 -6.91 16.18 -0.28
C PHE A 72 -7.78 15.76 -1.48
N ASP A 73 -9.10 15.57 -1.31
CA ASP A 73 -10.02 15.12 -2.38
C ASP A 73 -9.58 13.80 -3.05
N GLU A 74 -9.05 12.88 -2.25
CA GLU A 74 -8.46 11.61 -2.70
C GLU A 74 -9.39 10.39 -2.48
N PHE A 75 -10.57 10.56 -1.89
CA PHE A 75 -11.51 9.47 -1.60
C PHE A 75 -11.81 8.58 -2.82
N GLU A 76 -12.24 9.18 -3.93
CA GLU A 76 -12.56 8.47 -5.17
C GLU A 76 -11.33 7.83 -5.83
N TYR A 77 -10.21 8.56 -5.83
CA TYR A 77 -8.95 8.02 -6.32
C TYR A 77 -8.58 6.76 -5.53
N GLN A 78 -8.66 6.83 -4.21
CA GLN A 78 -8.32 5.75 -3.31
C GLN A 78 -9.22 4.53 -3.50
N LEU A 79 -10.54 4.70 -3.62
CA LEU A 79 -11.47 3.61 -3.95
C LEU A 79 -11.09 2.90 -5.25
N ASN A 80 -10.80 3.66 -6.31
CA ASN A 80 -10.44 3.11 -7.62
C ASN A 80 -9.17 2.26 -7.59
N GLN A 81 -8.16 2.70 -6.83
CA GLN A 81 -6.88 1.97 -6.74
C GLN A 81 -7.03 0.57 -6.13
N ARG A 82 -8.08 0.34 -5.34
CA ARG A 82 -8.26 -0.86 -4.52
C ARG A 82 -9.08 -1.95 -5.19
N ILE A 83 -9.71 -1.64 -6.33
CA ILE A 83 -10.60 -2.55 -7.05
C ILE A 83 -9.90 -3.88 -7.35
N GLY A 84 -10.55 -4.98 -6.93
CA GLY A 84 -10.07 -6.35 -7.15
C GLY A 84 -8.89 -6.78 -6.25
N LYS A 85 -8.43 -5.96 -5.31
CA LYS A 85 -7.40 -6.33 -4.32
C LYS A 85 -8.07 -6.92 -3.07
N PRO A 86 -7.59 -8.05 -2.53
CA PRO A 86 -8.11 -8.59 -1.28
C PRO A 86 -7.72 -7.70 -0.10
N PHE A 87 -8.42 -7.81 1.02
CA PHE A 87 -8.01 -7.18 2.29
C PHE A 87 -6.95 -8.03 3.00
N TYR A 88 -5.91 -7.37 3.51
CA TYR A 88 -5.05 -7.93 4.53
C TYR A 88 -5.73 -7.80 5.90
N ILE A 89 -6.07 -8.92 6.54
CA ILE A 89 -6.70 -8.90 7.86
C ILE A 89 -5.72 -9.50 8.87
N PRO A 90 -5.04 -8.66 9.69
CA PRO A 90 -4.12 -9.16 10.70
C PRO A 90 -4.87 -9.76 11.90
N PRO A 91 -4.22 -10.58 12.74
CA PRO A 91 -4.80 -11.05 14.00
C PRO A 91 -5.27 -9.89 14.86
N LYS A 92 -6.35 -10.08 15.64
CA LYS A 92 -6.96 -9.03 16.50
C LYS A 92 -5.94 -8.20 17.29
N LYS A 93 -5.01 -8.85 17.98
CA LYS A 93 -3.98 -8.17 18.80
C LYS A 93 -3.10 -7.25 17.96
N GLU A 94 -2.83 -7.63 16.72
CA GLU A 94 -2.03 -6.83 15.79
C GLU A 94 -2.85 -5.71 15.16
N LEU A 95 -4.11 -6.00 14.77
CA LEU A 95 -5.03 -5.00 14.26
C LEU A 95 -5.19 -3.82 15.23
N LEU A 96 -5.44 -4.12 16.51
CA LEU A 96 -5.71 -3.08 17.51
C LEU A 96 -4.51 -2.17 17.84
N LYS A 97 -3.29 -2.49 17.37
CA LYS A 97 -2.16 -1.56 17.47
C LYS A 97 -2.34 -0.35 16.56
N TYR A 98 -3.05 -0.51 15.43
CA TYR A 98 -3.39 0.58 14.52
C TYR A 98 -4.38 1.58 15.11
N LYS A 99 -4.91 1.36 16.32
CA LYS A 99 -5.61 2.42 17.05
C LYS A 99 -4.72 3.65 17.26
N ASN A 100 -3.42 3.43 17.47
CA ASN A 100 -2.44 4.51 17.44
C ASN A 100 -2.17 4.87 15.97
N ASP A 101 -2.47 6.11 15.59
CA ASP A 101 -2.30 6.67 14.25
C ASP A 101 -0.82 6.72 13.79
N THR A 102 0.11 6.84 14.74
CA THR A 102 1.56 6.78 14.48
C THR A 102 2.11 5.35 14.37
N TYR A 103 1.27 4.32 14.56
CA TYR A 103 1.74 2.94 14.54
C TYR A 103 2.06 2.45 13.12
N PHE A 104 3.21 1.81 12.97
CA PHE A 104 3.55 1.01 11.81
C PHE A 104 4.17 -0.35 12.20
N GLU A 105 4.08 -1.31 11.30
CA GLU A 105 4.64 -2.64 11.51
C GLU A 105 6.18 -2.61 11.42
N VAL A 106 6.87 -2.87 12.53
CA VAL A 106 8.34 -3.01 12.56
C VAL A 106 8.74 -4.38 12.03
N ASN A 107 8.85 -4.49 10.71
CA ASN A 107 9.24 -5.71 9.98
C ASN A 107 10.77 -5.92 9.98
N LYS A 108 11.25 -6.95 9.28
CA LYS A 108 12.69 -7.27 9.23
C LYS A 108 13.46 -6.29 8.33
N GLU A 109 12.82 -5.75 7.30
CA GLU A 109 13.39 -4.78 6.36
C GLU A 109 13.64 -3.43 7.05
N TYR A 110 12.70 -2.96 7.89
CA TYR A 110 12.87 -1.78 8.74
C TYR A 110 14.07 -1.94 9.67
N LYS A 111 14.16 -3.10 10.35
CA LYS A 111 15.30 -3.40 11.23
C LYS A 111 16.62 -3.47 10.47
N ALA A 112 16.61 -3.98 9.24
CA ALA A 112 17.81 -4.04 8.41
C ALA A 112 18.29 -2.63 8.03
N LEU A 113 17.37 -1.76 7.59
CA LEU A 113 17.68 -0.36 7.30
C LEU A 113 18.17 0.36 8.55
N LEU A 114 17.45 0.26 9.68
CA LEU A 114 17.83 0.89 10.93
C LEU A 114 19.23 0.47 11.40
N ASN A 115 19.52 -0.83 11.36
CA ASN A 115 20.84 -1.34 11.74
C ASN A 115 21.93 -0.79 10.81
N TYR A 116 21.68 -0.76 9.50
CA TYR A 116 22.65 -0.21 8.56
C TYR A 116 22.92 1.28 8.83
N LEU A 117 21.86 2.07 8.98
CA LEU A 117 21.96 3.50 9.28
C LEU A 117 22.73 3.74 10.58
N THR A 118 22.42 2.97 11.63
CA THR A 118 23.09 3.09 12.93
C THR A 118 24.59 2.84 12.81
N GLU A 119 25.00 1.74 12.18
CA GLU A 119 26.39 1.30 12.17
C GLU A 119 27.26 2.01 11.12
N ASN A 120 26.68 2.41 9.98
CA ASN A 120 27.45 2.87 8.81
C ASN A 120 27.22 4.34 8.44
N ILE A 121 26.18 4.99 8.97
CA ILE A 121 25.84 6.39 8.63
C ILE A 121 25.93 7.30 9.86
N PHE A 122 25.52 6.80 11.04
CA PHE A 122 25.42 7.60 12.26
C PHE A 122 26.42 7.20 13.36
N ASP A 123 27.47 6.44 13.03
CA ASP A 123 28.55 6.06 13.96
C ASP A 123 28.07 5.49 15.31
N GLY A 124 26.99 4.70 15.30
CA GLY A 124 26.37 4.11 16.48
C GLY A 124 25.32 4.98 17.17
N ASP A 125 25.06 6.21 16.70
CA ASP A 125 23.94 7.03 17.19
C ASP A 125 22.60 6.45 16.71
N LYS A 126 22.08 5.56 17.55
CA LYS A 126 20.82 4.89 17.32
C LYS A 126 19.62 5.85 17.27
N ALA A 127 19.63 6.95 18.04
CA ALA A 127 18.49 7.86 18.07
C ALA A 127 18.38 8.65 16.75
N ALA A 128 19.52 9.12 16.22
CA ALA A 128 19.57 9.75 14.91
C ALA A 128 19.16 8.78 13.78
N ALA A 129 19.63 7.54 13.85
CA ALA A 129 19.27 6.50 12.88
C ALA A 129 17.78 6.11 12.94
N GLU A 130 17.20 5.98 14.14
CA GLU A 130 15.76 5.74 14.32
C GLU A 130 14.96 6.88 13.72
N GLY A 131 15.32 8.14 13.99
CA GLY A 131 14.62 9.30 13.42
C GLY A 131 14.64 9.33 11.88
N LEU A 132 15.75 9.00 11.22
CA LEU A 132 15.78 8.92 9.75
C LEU A 132 15.00 7.70 9.24
N CYS A 133 15.10 6.56 9.91
CA CYS A 133 14.42 5.34 9.49
C CYS A 133 12.89 5.50 9.57
N GLU A 134 12.39 6.20 10.59
CA GLU A 134 10.97 6.53 10.73
C GLU A 134 10.48 7.48 9.62
N ASP A 135 11.24 8.52 9.28
CA ASP A 135 10.88 9.42 8.17
C ASP A 135 10.84 8.68 6.82
N ILE A 136 11.81 7.80 6.56
CA ILE A 136 11.79 6.96 5.37
C ILE A 136 10.58 6.01 5.39
N GLN A 137 10.21 5.47 6.55
CA GLN A 137 9.04 4.61 6.70
C GLN A 137 7.74 5.37 6.36
N VAL A 138 7.60 6.62 6.81
CA VAL A 138 6.48 7.50 6.47
C VAL A 138 6.43 7.74 4.96
N ILE A 139 7.57 8.05 4.33
CA ILE A 139 7.65 8.19 2.86
C ILE A 139 7.23 6.91 2.15
N CYS A 140 7.62 5.74 2.68
CA CYS A 140 7.20 4.45 2.13
C CYS A 140 5.69 4.22 2.23
N GLN A 141 5.02 4.74 3.26
CA GLN A 141 3.58 4.61 3.46
C GLN A 141 2.77 5.60 2.63
N PHE A 142 3.24 6.84 2.50
CA PHE A 142 2.47 7.97 1.97
C PHE A 142 3.13 8.59 0.74
N GLY A 143 3.11 7.84 -0.36
CA GLY A 143 3.61 8.32 -1.66
C GLY A 143 5.13 8.19 -1.79
N PHE A 144 5.59 6.94 -1.84
CA PHE A 144 7.00 6.59 -1.97
C PHE A 144 7.67 7.29 -3.16
N SER A 145 8.78 7.97 -2.86
CA SER A 145 9.61 8.65 -3.85
C SER A 145 11.06 8.61 -3.40
N LEU A 146 11.94 8.08 -4.26
CA LEU A 146 13.38 8.08 -4.00
C LEU A 146 13.92 9.50 -3.84
N ASN A 147 13.36 10.49 -4.54
CA ASN A 147 13.79 11.88 -4.39
C ASN A 147 13.50 12.41 -2.98
N LYS A 148 12.30 12.12 -2.43
CA LYS A 148 11.98 12.50 -1.04
C LYS A 148 12.89 11.80 -0.04
N VAL A 149 13.21 10.53 -0.29
CA VAL A 149 14.18 9.79 0.54
C VAL A 149 15.55 10.47 0.52
N PHE A 150 16.06 10.84 -0.67
CA PHE A 150 17.32 11.57 -0.80
C PHE A 150 17.27 12.94 -0.11
N GLU A 151 16.15 13.64 -0.19
CA GLU A 151 15.94 14.89 0.56
C GLU A 151 16.09 14.68 2.07
N GLU A 152 15.56 13.59 2.63
CA GLU A 152 15.72 13.28 4.06
C GLU A 152 17.16 12.96 4.48
N PHE A 153 17.93 12.29 3.62
CA PHE A 153 19.38 12.12 3.83
C PHE A 153 20.10 13.48 3.83
N ASN A 154 19.80 14.33 2.83
CA ASN A 154 20.42 15.64 2.69
C ASN A 154 20.05 16.59 3.86
N ASN A 155 18.80 16.58 4.31
CA ASN A 155 18.31 17.40 5.43
C ASN A 155 19.05 17.09 6.74
N ARG A 156 19.53 15.85 6.88
CA ARG A 156 20.34 15.39 8.02
C ARG A 156 21.84 15.52 7.81
N GLY A 157 22.27 16.08 6.68
CA GLY A 157 23.68 16.24 6.34
C GLY A 157 24.41 14.92 6.13
N VAL A 158 23.71 13.86 5.71
CA VAL A 158 24.34 12.59 5.39
C VAL A 158 25.11 12.72 4.09
N GLU A 159 26.41 12.46 4.15
CA GLU A 159 27.29 12.32 3.00
C GLU A 159 27.67 10.84 2.85
N PHE A 160 27.40 10.26 1.68
CA PHE A 160 27.81 8.88 1.41
C PHE A 160 29.30 8.83 1.04
N ASP A 161 30.03 7.88 1.64
CA ASP A 161 31.47 7.65 1.39
C ASP A 161 31.76 7.23 -0.06
N SER A 162 30.78 6.60 -0.72
CA SER A 162 30.89 6.12 -2.09
C SER A 162 29.53 5.91 -2.76
N GLU A 163 29.55 5.81 -4.10
CA GLU A 163 28.37 5.37 -4.87
C GLU A 163 27.88 3.98 -4.44
N GLU A 164 28.78 3.09 -4.01
CA GLU A 164 28.44 1.76 -3.54
C GLU A 164 27.63 1.80 -2.24
N GLN A 165 28.06 2.61 -1.26
CA GLN A 165 27.31 2.81 -0.01
C GLN A 165 25.93 3.42 -0.27
N ALA A 166 25.84 4.41 -1.17
CA ALA A 166 24.56 4.99 -1.56
C ALA A 166 23.63 3.92 -2.19
N HIS A 167 24.16 3.06 -3.06
CA HIS A 167 23.39 1.98 -3.67
C HIS A 167 22.91 0.94 -2.64
N GLU A 168 23.76 0.55 -1.68
CA GLU A 168 23.39 -0.37 -0.60
C GLU A 168 22.21 0.17 0.24
N VAL A 169 22.30 1.43 0.66
CA VAL A 169 21.23 2.08 1.43
C VAL A 169 19.94 2.17 0.61
N MET A 170 20.03 2.56 -0.67
CA MET A 170 18.86 2.63 -1.53
C MET A 170 18.21 1.27 -1.74
N GLN A 171 18.98 0.18 -1.80
CA GLN A 171 18.41 -1.16 -1.88
C GLN A 171 17.63 -1.52 -0.60
N LEU A 172 18.14 -1.16 0.58
CA LEU A 172 17.44 -1.36 1.86
C LEU A 172 16.14 -0.55 1.92
N VAL A 173 16.15 0.68 1.41
CA VAL A 173 14.94 1.51 1.30
C VAL A 173 13.91 0.87 0.36
N ILE A 174 14.35 0.36 -0.79
CA ILE A 174 13.46 -0.34 -1.75
C ILE A 174 12.88 -1.62 -1.13
N ASP A 175 13.68 -2.37 -0.37
CA ASP A 175 13.21 -3.55 0.33
C ASP A 175 12.16 -3.19 1.40
N LEU A 176 12.38 -2.11 2.16
CA LEU A 176 11.40 -1.59 3.10
C LEU A 176 10.10 -1.17 2.39
N SER A 177 10.20 -0.34 1.34
CA SER A 177 9.05 0.11 0.53
C SER A 177 8.21 -1.06 0.02
N ASN A 178 8.84 -2.12 -0.50
CA ASN A 178 8.15 -3.30 -0.99
C ASN A 178 7.47 -4.14 0.10
N ASN A 179 7.83 -3.94 1.37
CA ASN A 179 7.30 -4.66 2.53
C ASN A 179 6.54 -3.76 3.51
N THR A 180 6.21 -2.53 3.09
CA THR A 180 5.36 -1.61 3.83
C THR A 180 3.89 -1.79 3.44
N ARG A 181 3.00 -1.70 4.43
CA ARG A 181 1.55 -1.81 4.28
C ARG A 181 1.02 -0.55 3.61
N LEU A 182 0.20 -0.69 2.57
CA LEU A 182 -0.31 0.44 1.80
C LEU A 182 -1.84 0.48 1.79
N TRP A 183 -2.40 1.67 1.90
CA TRP A 183 -3.84 1.91 1.91
C TRP A 183 -4.48 1.48 0.57
N GLU A 184 -3.84 1.81 -0.55
CA GLU A 184 -4.29 1.50 -1.91
C GLU A 184 -4.23 -0.01 -2.22
N HIS A 185 -3.61 -0.77 -1.31
CA HIS A 185 -3.47 -2.22 -1.35
C HIS A 185 -4.36 -2.94 -0.32
N ASN A 186 -5.33 -2.24 0.28
CA ASN A 186 -6.20 -2.79 1.34
C ASN A 186 -5.36 -3.40 2.49
N GLY A 187 -4.27 -2.71 2.88
CA GLY A 187 -3.36 -3.13 3.93
C GLY A 187 -2.37 -4.23 3.51
N HIS A 188 -2.32 -4.65 2.25
CA HIS A 188 -1.24 -5.53 1.78
C HIS A 188 0.04 -4.76 1.49
N THR A 189 1.18 -5.44 1.60
CA THR A 189 2.44 -4.92 1.07
C THR A 189 2.52 -5.17 -0.44
N PRO A 190 3.30 -4.37 -1.20
CA PRO A 190 3.59 -4.67 -2.60
C PRO A 190 4.06 -6.12 -2.81
N SER A 191 4.98 -6.61 -1.98
CA SER A 191 5.53 -7.97 -2.05
C SER A 191 4.46 -9.05 -1.90
N GLU A 192 3.50 -8.89 -0.99
CA GLU A 192 2.42 -9.86 -0.77
C GLU A 192 1.47 -9.96 -1.97
N LEU A 193 1.12 -8.81 -2.58
CA LEU A 193 0.26 -8.80 -3.77
C LEU A 193 0.96 -9.42 -4.99
N HIS A 194 2.26 -9.18 -5.16
CA HIS A 194 3.06 -9.80 -6.22
C HIS A 194 3.14 -11.32 -6.07
N GLN A 195 3.41 -11.82 -4.86
CA GLN A 195 3.46 -13.26 -4.60
C GLN A 195 2.11 -13.97 -4.82
N LYS A 196 0.99 -13.30 -4.52
CA LYS A 196 -0.36 -13.83 -4.81
C LYS A 196 -0.61 -13.97 -6.31
N LYS A 197 -0.19 -13.00 -7.14
CA LYS A 197 -0.29 -13.10 -8.61
C LYS A 197 0.52 -14.29 -9.18
N GLY A 198 1.68 -14.59 -8.59
CA GLY A 198 2.49 -15.77 -8.96
C GLY A 198 1.87 -17.12 -8.59
N LYS A 199 1.00 -17.18 -7.57
CA LYS A 199 0.24 -18.40 -7.21
C LYS A 199 -1.02 -18.57 -8.06
N SER A 200 -1.68 -17.48 -8.45
CA SER A 200 -2.87 -17.51 -9.33
C SER A 200 -2.55 -17.88 -10.79
N GLN A 201 -1.32 -17.62 -11.27
CA GLN A 201 -0.88 -18.07 -12.59
C GLN A 201 -0.47 -19.55 -12.65
N LYS A 202 -0.28 -20.23 -11.50
CA LYS A 202 0.15 -21.64 -11.46
C LYS A 202 -0.97 -22.68 -11.71
N ARG A 203 -2.20 -22.26 -12.04
CA ARG A 203 -3.31 -23.19 -12.37
C ARG A 203 -3.66 -23.29 -13.86
N TYR A 204 -2.91 -22.63 -14.75
CA TYR A 204 -3.00 -22.85 -16.20
C TYR A 204 -1.59 -22.87 -16.84
N ILE A 205 -0.78 -23.84 -16.46
CA ILE A 205 0.31 -24.30 -17.34
C ILE A 205 -0.10 -25.67 -17.84
N SER A 206 -1.03 -25.67 -18.81
CA SER A 206 -1.15 -26.79 -19.72
C SER A 206 0.20 -27.02 -20.39
N ASN A 207 0.72 -28.23 -20.27
CA ASN A 207 1.86 -28.77 -21.02
C ASN A 207 1.86 -28.32 -22.48
N GLN A 208 2.58 -27.25 -22.83
CA GLN A 208 3.05 -27.03 -24.18
C GLN A 208 4.50 -26.59 -24.12
N LYS A 209 5.37 -27.56 -24.44
CA LYS A 209 6.78 -27.38 -24.74
C LYS A 209 6.97 -26.14 -25.61
N ASN A 210 7.80 -25.21 -25.14
CA ASN A 210 8.23 -24.02 -25.88
C ASN A 210 8.70 -24.41 -27.29
N LYS A 211 7.84 -24.18 -28.29
CA LYS A 211 8.29 -24.01 -29.67
C LYS A 211 8.65 -22.53 -29.85
N PRO A 212 9.80 -22.19 -30.45
CA PRO A 212 10.17 -20.80 -30.68
C PRO A 212 9.07 -20.10 -31.51
N ARG A 213 8.58 -18.97 -30.99
CA ARG A 213 7.55 -18.14 -31.59
C ARG A 213 8.06 -17.65 -32.95
N ARG A 214 7.49 -18.16 -34.05
CA ARG A 214 7.78 -17.65 -35.40
C ARG A 214 7.42 -16.17 -35.42
N VAL A 215 8.43 -15.30 -35.50
CA VAL A 215 8.24 -13.87 -35.77
C VAL A 215 7.64 -13.79 -37.17
N GLY A 216 6.34 -13.50 -37.25
CA GLY A 216 5.68 -13.21 -38.51
C GLY A 216 6.41 -12.07 -39.23
N LYS A 217 6.47 -12.14 -40.56
CA LYS A 217 7.12 -11.14 -41.42
C LYS A 217 6.60 -9.75 -41.03
N LYS A 218 7.49 -8.85 -40.59
CA LYS A 218 7.11 -7.46 -40.24
C LYS A 218 6.47 -6.81 -41.47
N ILE A 219 5.20 -6.43 -41.35
CA ILE A 219 4.47 -5.72 -42.42
C ILE A 219 5.07 -4.33 -42.56
N GLY A 220 5.46 -3.97 -43.79
CA GLY A 220 6.03 -2.67 -44.08
C GLY A 220 4.98 -1.57 -43.93
N ARG A 221 5.34 -0.41 -43.37
CA ARG A 221 4.41 0.74 -43.18
C ARG A 221 3.64 1.15 -44.44
N ASN A 222 4.21 0.94 -45.62
CA ASN A 222 3.58 1.29 -46.90
C ASN A 222 2.88 0.11 -47.61
N GLU A 223 2.93 -1.11 -47.05
CA GLU A 223 2.26 -2.29 -47.62
C GLU A 223 0.73 -2.23 -47.42
N PRO A 224 -0.07 -2.94 -48.22
CA PRO A 224 -1.50 -3.08 -47.99
C PRO A 224 -1.80 -3.59 -46.58
N CYS A 225 -2.76 -2.96 -45.91
CA CYS A 225 -3.14 -3.32 -44.55
C CYS A 225 -3.80 -4.71 -44.54
N PRO A 226 -3.34 -5.65 -43.70
CA PRO A 226 -3.94 -6.99 -43.59
C PRO A 226 -5.37 -6.95 -43.03
N CYS A 227 -5.73 -5.80 -42.43
CA CYS A 227 -7.02 -5.14 -42.40
C CYS A 227 -8.18 -5.66 -43.26
N GLY A 228 -7.89 -5.84 -44.55
CA GLY A 228 -8.90 -5.89 -45.60
C GLY A 228 -9.46 -4.52 -45.98
N SER A 229 -8.93 -3.42 -45.41
CA SER A 229 -9.42 -2.06 -45.65
C SER A 229 -9.05 -1.47 -47.01
N GLY A 230 -8.17 -2.12 -47.77
CA GLY A 230 -7.63 -1.62 -49.03
C GLY A 230 -6.64 -0.44 -48.90
N LYS A 231 -6.37 0.05 -47.68
CA LYS A 231 -5.44 1.16 -47.41
C LYS A 231 -4.03 0.65 -47.10
N LYS A 232 -3.02 1.52 -47.20
CA LYS A 232 -1.65 1.22 -46.71
C LYS A 232 -1.64 1.11 -45.18
N TYR A 233 -0.83 0.21 -44.61
CA TYR A 233 -0.81 -0.12 -43.18
C TYR A 233 -0.65 1.12 -42.29
N LYS A 234 0.24 2.07 -42.66
CA LYS A 234 0.44 3.32 -41.92
C LYS A 234 -0.83 4.18 -41.77
N LYS A 235 -1.69 4.22 -42.79
CA LYS A 235 -2.89 5.07 -42.81
C LYS A 235 -4.15 4.36 -42.27
N CYS A 236 -3.99 3.19 -41.66
CA CYS A 236 -5.12 2.34 -41.28
C CYS A 236 -5.05 1.83 -39.85
N CYS A 237 -3.89 1.32 -39.43
CA CYS A 237 -3.75 0.64 -38.13
C CYS A 237 -2.51 1.11 -37.35
N LEU A 238 -1.92 2.22 -37.76
CA LEU A 238 -0.70 2.79 -37.20
C LEU A 238 -0.87 4.28 -36.83
N ASP A 239 -2.01 4.87 -37.24
CA ASP A 239 -2.50 6.18 -36.79
C ASP A 239 -3.71 5.92 -35.87
#